data_AF-A0A067PRR2-F1
#
_entry.id   AF-A0A067PRR2-F1
#
_cell.length_a   1.000
_cell.length_b   1.000
_cell.length_c   1.000
_cell.angle_alpha   90.00
_cell.angle_beta   90.00
_cell.angle_gamma   90.00
#
_symmetry.space_group_name_H-M   'P 1'
#
loop_
_entity.id
_entity.type
_entity.pdbx_description
1 polymer ?
#
loop_
_entity_poly.entity_id
_entity_poly.type
_entity_poly.pdbx_seq_one_letter_code
_entity_poly.pdbx_strand_id
1 'polypeptide(L)'
;MFLLGIYDILILLASLGILLLFTVPLSGTLVRFRANYNPKGLRLDGEGGVQPHTGPVVSTYFGMMKRVWKIEGWPGLYKGLMPTLLSALVLTIFSVAFLDQSAANPRRAGFYHGPSVGPLKTLLYSSVDMLVSLPAVIITCRSITTPHKLPYFNALSSLRILLTPTERRRPWMLYLTPGLLATQVTEIAFVVLCLRPLTKLILPRQPDSPFPEFSPLRWGLYFVLVLVSTAVLTPLQVIATRLAIQRNHASPEFNSVSQEEEGDSEETAEFSGAEEDVIGLRSEEDPYLGMVDCAKQILNEEGWRALYRAWWLTMLAGLGGAASS
;
A
#
# COMPACT_ATOMS: atom_id res chain seq x y z
N MET A 1 -20.64 -23.31 15.77
CA MET A 1 -19.25 -23.41 15.28
C MET A 1 -19.29 -24.28 14.03
N PHE A 2 -19.39 -23.67 12.85
CA PHE A 2 -19.45 -24.42 11.59
C PHE A 2 -18.08 -25.08 11.34
N LEU A 3 -18.03 -26.40 11.38
CA LEU A 3 -16.90 -27.17 10.86
C LEU A 3 -16.95 -27.05 9.33
N LEU A 4 -16.12 -26.18 8.77
CA LEU A 4 -15.88 -26.12 7.33
C LEU A 4 -15.48 -27.52 6.84
N GLY A 5 -16.18 -28.04 5.83
CA GLY A 5 -15.79 -29.30 5.21
C GLY A 5 -14.45 -29.17 4.51
N ILE A 6 -13.72 -30.27 4.34
CA ILE A 6 -12.45 -30.29 3.59
C ILE A 6 -12.65 -29.69 2.18
N TYR A 7 -13.79 -29.94 1.54
CA TYR A 7 -14.16 -29.35 0.26
C TYR A 7 -14.33 -27.83 0.31
N ASP A 8 -14.95 -27.29 1.36
CA ASP A 8 -15.11 -25.84 1.54
C ASP A 8 -13.76 -25.16 1.72
N ILE A 9 -12.86 -25.80 2.47
CA ILE A 9 -11.49 -25.31 2.67
C ILE A 9 -10.71 -25.32 1.36
N LEU A 10 -10.83 -26.38 0.55
CA LEU A 10 -10.17 -26.46 -0.75
C LEU A 10 -10.69 -25.40 -1.74
N ILE A 11 -12.00 -25.16 -1.77
CA ILE A 11 -12.60 -24.11 -2.61
C ILE A 11 -12.15 -22.72 -2.14
N LEU A 12 -12.08 -22.49 -0.83
CA LEU A 12 -11.60 -21.23 -0.26
C LEU A 12 -10.13 -21.00 -0.60
N LEU A 13 -9.27 -22.00 -0.43
CA LEU A 13 -7.85 -21.92 -0.79
C LEU A 13 -7.65 -21.69 -2.30
N ALA A 14 -8.43 -22.37 -3.15
CA ALA A 14 -8.37 -22.19 -4.60
C ALA A 14 -8.82 -20.77 -5.01
N SER A 15 -9.94 -20.28 -4.46
CA SER A 15 -10.43 -18.92 -4.74
C SER A 15 -9.49 -17.83 -4.24
N LEU A 16 -8.91 -18.00 -3.06
CA LEU A 16 -7.88 -17.11 -2.52
C LEU A 16 -6.61 -17.13 -3.40
N GLY A 17 -6.17 -18.32 -3.82
CA GLY A 17 -5.01 -18.48 -4.69
C GLY A 17 -5.20 -17.77 -6.04
N ILE A 18 -6.37 -17.93 -6.67
CA ILE A 18 -6.72 -17.23 -7.91
C ILE A 18 -6.75 -15.71 -7.69
N LEU A 19 -7.34 -15.24 -6.59
CA LEU A 19 -7.38 -13.81 -6.28
C LEU A 19 -5.96 -13.24 -6.13
N LEU A 20 -5.09 -13.90 -5.37
CA LEU A 20 -3.72 -13.44 -5.14
C LEU A 20 -2.87 -13.50 -6.43
N LEU A 21 -3.12 -14.49 -7.31
CA LEU A 21 -2.44 -14.61 -8.59
C LEU A 21 -2.59 -13.34 -9.45
N PHE A 22 -3.79 -12.75 -9.48
CA PHE A 22 -4.05 -11.53 -10.24
C PHE A 22 -3.75 -10.25 -9.47
N THR A 23 -4.08 -10.21 -8.18
CA THR A 23 -4.01 -8.97 -7.39
C THR A 23 -2.58 -8.61 -7.01
N VAL A 24 -1.73 -9.57 -6.64
CA VAL A 24 -0.34 -9.32 -6.20
C VAL A 24 0.51 -8.64 -7.28
N PRO A 25 0.59 -9.13 -8.54
CA PRO A 25 1.41 -8.47 -9.55
C PRO A 25 0.89 -7.07 -9.91
N LEU A 26 -0.43 -6.85 -9.85
CA LEU A 26 -1.03 -5.55 -10.09
C LEU A 26 -0.74 -4.57 -8.94
N SER A 27 -0.99 -4.96 -7.69
CA SER A 27 -0.71 -4.13 -6.52
C SER A 27 0.79 -3.87 -6.35
N GLY A 28 1.63 -4.87 -6.61
CA GLY A 28 3.09 -4.76 -6.60
C GLY A 28 3.60 -3.75 -7.62
N THR A 29 3.07 -3.77 -8.84
CA THR A 29 3.40 -2.76 -9.87
C THR A 29 2.93 -1.38 -9.45
N LEU A 30 1.73 -1.26 -8.86
CA LEU A 30 1.16 0.00 -8.41
C LEU A 30 2.04 0.65 -7.34
N VAL A 31 2.44 -0.11 -6.33
CA VAL A 31 3.31 0.37 -5.24
C VAL A 31 4.64 0.86 -5.82
N ARG A 32 5.31 0.06 -6.67
CA ARG A 32 6.56 0.48 -7.34
C ARG A 32 6.39 1.74 -8.17
N PHE A 33 5.31 1.85 -8.94
CA PHE A 33 5.09 3.02 -9.79
C PHE A 33 4.81 4.31 -9.00
N ARG A 34 4.09 4.21 -7.87
CA ARG A 34 3.84 5.35 -6.96
C ARG A 34 5.07 5.74 -6.14
N ALA A 35 5.85 4.75 -5.75
CA ALA A 35 7.11 4.90 -5.02
C ALA A 35 8.21 5.55 -5.85
N ASN A 36 8.26 5.24 -7.16
CA ASN A 36 9.38 5.63 -8.02
C ASN A 36 9.62 7.15 -8.01
N TYR A 37 10.82 7.57 -7.65
CA TYR A 37 11.25 8.95 -7.55
C TYR A 37 11.84 9.40 -8.90
N ASN A 38 11.21 10.38 -9.56
CA ASN A 38 11.66 10.93 -10.85
C ASN A 38 11.91 12.45 -10.75
N PRO A 39 13.08 12.89 -10.24
CA PRO A 39 13.37 14.32 -10.07
C PRO A 39 13.46 15.04 -11.43
N LYS A 40 12.98 16.28 -11.49
CA LYS A 40 13.05 17.14 -12.69
C LYS A 40 14.46 17.69 -12.99
N GLY A 41 15.40 17.56 -12.05
CA GLY A 41 16.76 18.08 -12.18
C GLY A 41 17.79 17.15 -11.51
N LEU A 42 19.01 17.16 -12.05
CA LEU A 42 20.17 16.53 -11.44
C LEU A 42 20.52 17.34 -10.19
N ARG A 43 20.35 16.76 -9.00
CA ARG A 43 21.00 17.29 -7.80
C ARG A 43 22.46 16.87 -7.87
N LEU A 44 23.36 17.84 -7.83
CA LEU A 44 24.76 17.61 -7.55
C LEU A 44 24.87 17.44 -6.04
N ASP A 45 25.40 16.31 -5.58
CA ASP A 45 25.73 16.15 -4.17
C ASP A 45 26.72 17.24 -3.76
N GLY A 46 26.63 17.72 -2.52
CA GLY A 46 27.47 18.80 -1.99
C GLY A 46 28.97 18.52 -2.01
N GLU A 47 29.37 17.27 -2.26
CA GLU A 47 30.76 16.81 -2.34
C GLU A 47 31.33 16.72 -3.77
N GLY A 48 30.60 17.17 -4.81
CA GLY A 48 31.15 17.23 -6.17
C GLY A 48 31.40 15.87 -6.83
N GLY A 49 30.87 14.79 -6.26
CA GLY A 49 30.82 13.47 -6.88
C GLY A 49 29.75 13.41 -7.95
N VAL A 50 30.14 13.11 -9.19
CA VAL A 50 29.20 12.87 -10.31
C VAL A 50 28.70 11.43 -10.21
N GLN A 51 27.79 11.15 -9.30
CA GLN A 51 26.99 9.91 -9.31
C GLN A 51 25.52 10.31 -9.28
N PRO A 52 24.89 10.54 -10.45
CA PRO A 52 23.48 10.82 -10.49
C PRO A 52 22.73 9.55 -10.08
N HIS A 53 22.30 9.47 -8.82
CA HIS A 53 21.36 8.43 -8.37
C HIS A 53 19.94 8.68 -8.91
N THR A 54 19.83 9.25 -10.12
CA THR A 54 18.57 9.33 -10.85
C THR A 54 18.23 7.93 -11.29
N GLY A 55 17.41 7.25 -10.50
CA GLY A 55 16.83 5.98 -10.88
C GLY A 55 16.12 6.06 -12.24
N PRO A 56 15.76 4.90 -12.81
CA PRO A 56 15.18 4.81 -14.15
C PRO A 56 13.92 5.68 -14.28
N VAL A 57 13.87 6.53 -15.30
CA VAL A 57 12.69 7.35 -15.59
C VAL A 57 11.57 6.48 -16.16
N VAL A 58 10.71 5.97 -15.27
CA VAL A 58 9.52 5.20 -15.65
C VAL A 58 8.29 6.10 -15.60
N SER A 59 7.64 6.30 -16.75
CA SER A 59 6.49 7.20 -16.90
C SER A 59 5.13 6.48 -16.97
N THR A 60 5.12 5.17 -17.19
CA THR A 60 3.89 4.38 -17.37
C THR A 60 3.82 3.19 -16.43
N TYR A 61 2.61 2.86 -15.97
CA TYR A 61 2.35 1.71 -15.10
C TYR A 61 2.75 0.38 -15.76
N PHE A 62 2.34 0.15 -17.01
CA PHE A 62 2.73 -1.06 -17.73
C PHE A 62 4.22 -1.08 -18.11
N GLY A 63 4.84 0.10 -18.28
CA GLY A 63 6.29 0.23 -18.40
C GLY A 63 7.01 -0.27 -17.15
N MET A 64 6.51 0.08 -15.96
CA MET A 64 7.03 -0.43 -14.68
C MET A 64 6.88 -1.95 -14.60
N MET A 65 5.70 -2.50 -14.95
CA MET A 65 5.46 -3.95 -14.93
C MET A 65 6.41 -4.71 -15.87
N LYS A 66 6.57 -4.22 -17.10
CA LYS A 66 7.50 -4.82 -18.09
C LYS A 66 8.94 -4.75 -17.60
N ARG A 67 9.32 -3.68 -16.91
CA ARG A 67 10.66 -3.52 -16.33
C ARG A 67 10.91 -4.49 -15.18
N VAL A 68 9.96 -4.62 -14.24
CA VAL A 68 10.03 -5.64 -13.16
C VAL A 68 10.23 -7.03 -13.76
N TRP A 69 9.42 -7.38 -14.77
CA TRP A 69 9.52 -8.68 -15.42
C TRP A 69 10.87 -8.88 -16.14
N LYS A 70 11.43 -7.83 -16.75
CA LYS A 70 12.73 -7.91 -17.44
C LYS A 70 13.92 -8.06 -16.47
N ILE A 71 13.89 -7.36 -15.33
CA ILE A 71 15.03 -7.29 -14.39
C ILE A 71 14.94 -8.40 -13.34
N GLU A 72 13.79 -8.57 -12.69
CA GLU A 72 13.60 -9.50 -11.56
C GLU A 72 12.85 -10.79 -11.95
N GLY A 73 12.26 -10.84 -13.16
CA GLY A 73 11.48 -11.98 -13.62
C GLY A 73 10.15 -12.16 -12.88
N TRP A 74 9.65 -13.41 -12.87
CA TRP A 74 8.44 -13.79 -12.15
C TRP A 74 8.51 -13.59 -10.63
N PRO A 75 9.63 -13.94 -9.94
CA PRO A 75 9.73 -13.70 -8.49
C PRO A 75 9.57 -12.23 -8.12
N GLY A 76 10.02 -11.30 -8.97
CA GLY A 76 9.84 -9.86 -8.78
C GLY A 76 8.38 -9.41 -8.80
N LEU A 77 7.58 -9.92 -9.75
CA LEU A 77 6.16 -9.60 -9.85
C LEU A 77 5.35 -10.08 -8.64
N TYR A 78 5.77 -11.18 -8.02
CA TYR A 78 5.12 -11.75 -6.83
C TYR A 78 5.80 -11.36 -5.50
N LYS A 79 6.75 -10.41 -5.51
CA LYS A 79 7.26 -9.82 -4.27
C LYS A 79 6.10 -9.22 -3.47
N GLY A 80 6.06 -9.53 -2.19
CA GLY A 80 4.97 -9.15 -1.29
C GLY A 80 3.83 -10.17 -1.16
N LEU A 81 3.86 -11.30 -1.89
CA LEU A 81 2.84 -12.35 -1.76
C LEU A 81 2.73 -12.90 -0.32
N MET A 82 3.85 -13.26 0.30
CA MET A 82 3.86 -13.80 1.67
C MET A 82 3.36 -12.82 2.73
N PRO A 83 3.84 -11.56 2.80
CA PRO A 83 3.29 -10.60 3.78
C PRO A 83 1.83 -10.26 3.49
N THR A 84 1.39 -10.25 2.22
CA THR A 84 -0.04 -10.09 1.87
C THR A 84 -0.88 -11.27 2.37
N LEU A 85 -0.41 -12.50 2.16
CA LEU A 85 -1.11 -13.70 2.62
C LEU A 85 -1.17 -13.77 4.13
N LEU A 86 -0.05 -13.52 4.82
CA LEU A 86 0.02 -13.53 6.28
C LEU A 86 -0.89 -12.45 6.89
N SER A 87 -0.85 -11.24 6.34
CA SER A 87 -1.71 -10.15 6.80
C SER A 87 -3.19 -10.42 6.55
N ALA A 88 -3.55 -10.98 5.39
CA ALA A 88 -4.93 -11.39 5.11
C ALA A 88 -5.42 -12.44 6.11
N LEU A 89 -4.61 -13.44 6.45
CA LEU A 89 -4.95 -14.45 7.46
C LEU A 89 -5.11 -13.82 8.86
N VAL A 90 -4.16 -12.98 9.28
CA VAL A 90 -4.21 -12.31 10.59
C VAL A 90 -5.44 -11.41 10.70
N LEU A 91 -5.73 -10.60 9.69
CA LEU A 91 -6.91 -9.73 9.66
C LEU A 91 -8.21 -10.52 9.64
N THR A 92 -8.24 -11.65 8.93
CA THR A 92 -9.41 -12.54 8.91
C THR A 92 -9.64 -13.16 10.29
N ILE A 93 -8.59 -13.68 10.94
CA ILE A 93 -8.67 -14.23 12.30
C ILE A 93 -9.09 -13.15 13.29
N PHE A 94 -8.49 -11.95 13.22
CA PHE A 94 -8.85 -10.82 14.08
C PHE A 94 -10.32 -10.43 13.91
N SER A 95 -10.79 -10.33 12.66
CA SER A 95 -12.18 -10.01 12.33
C SER A 95 -13.16 -11.06 12.86
N VAL A 96 -12.84 -12.34 12.74
CA VAL A 96 -13.72 -13.42 13.22
C VAL A 96 -13.70 -13.50 14.76
N ALA A 97 -12.51 -13.42 15.38
CA ALA A 97 -12.34 -13.63 16.81
C ALA A 97 -12.79 -12.45 17.67
N PHE A 98 -12.51 -11.22 17.25
CA PHE A 98 -12.77 -10.03 18.07
C PHE A 98 -14.02 -9.26 17.65
N LEU A 99 -14.49 -9.44 16.41
CA LEU A 99 -15.54 -8.58 15.84
C LEU A 99 -16.84 -9.33 15.56
N ASP A 100 -16.97 -10.60 15.98
CA ASP A 100 -18.16 -11.48 15.82
C ASP A 100 -18.73 -11.48 14.39
N GLN A 101 -17.82 -11.43 13.41
CA GLN A 101 -18.18 -11.37 12.01
C GLN A 101 -18.22 -12.79 11.45
N SER A 102 -19.41 -13.23 11.04
CA SER A 102 -19.58 -14.50 10.33
C SER A 102 -18.74 -14.55 9.07
N ALA A 103 -17.85 -15.54 9.00
CA ALA A 103 -17.00 -15.85 7.84
C ALA A 103 -17.79 -16.17 6.54
N ALA A 104 -19.11 -16.38 6.66
CA ALA A 104 -20.01 -16.75 5.56
C ALA A 104 -20.57 -15.56 4.75
N ASN A 105 -20.13 -14.32 4.98
CA ASN A 105 -20.63 -13.17 4.23
C ASN A 105 -19.63 -12.80 3.10
N PRO A 106 -19.86 -13.22 1.84
CA PRO A 106 -18.94 -13.01 0.70
C PRO A 106 -18.79 -11.54 0.24
N ARG A 107 -19.28 -10.58 1.04
CA ARG A 107 -19.40 -9.15 0.70
C ARG A 107 -18.12 -8.33 0.92
N ARG A 108 -16.93 -8.94 0.93
CA ARG A 108 -15.72 -8.36 1.57
C ARG A 108 -14.50 -8.10 0.69
N ALA A 109 -14.65 -8.01 -0.62
CA ALA A 109 -13.55 -7.66 -1.53
C ALA A 109 -13.29 -6.13 -1.64
N GLY A 110 -13.22 -5.39 -0.52
CA GLY A 110 -13.00 -3.94 -0.57
C GLY A 110 -12.38 -3.34 0.70
N PHE A 111 -11.50 -2.36 0.51
CA PHE A 111 -10.54 -1.81 1.48
C PHE A 111 -11.10 -1.19 2.77
N TYR A 112 -12.42 -0.98 2.91
CA TYR A 112 -12.99 -0.38 4.12
C TYR A 112 -14.45 -0.84 4.36
N HIS A 113 -14.72 -2.05 4.86
CA HIS A 113 -16.10 -2.46 5.20
C HIS A 113 -16.25 -2.85 6.68
N GLY A 114 -16.73 -1.91 7.49
CA GLY A 114 -17.20 -2.16 8.86
C GLY A 114 -18.68 -2.52 8.94
N PRO A 115 -19.14 -3.08 10.07
CA PRO A 115 -20.56 -3.35 10.30
C PRO A 115 -21.38 -2.07 10.06
N SER A 116 -22.54 -2.20 9.41
CA SER A 116 -23.42 -1.10 9.02
C SER A 116 -24.14 -0.48 10.22
N VAL A 117 -23.36 0.03 11.15
CA VAL A 117 -23.75 0.91 12.24
C VAL A 117 -23.21 2.30 11.87
N GLY A 118 -23.96 3.37 12.19
CA GLY A 118 -23.80 4.73 11.64
C GLY A 118 -22.36 5.27 11.42
N PRO A 119 -22.20 6.37 10.66
CA PRO A 119 -20.91 6.81 10.12
C PRO A 119 -19.78 6.91 11.16
N LEU A 120 -20.11 7.36 12.38
CA LEU A 120 -19.15 7.45 13.50
C LEU A 120 -18.62 6.09 13.96
N LYS A 121 -19.47 5.06 14.06
CA LYS A 121 -19.05 3.70 14.42
C LYS A 121 -18.24 3.04 13.31
N THR A 122 -18.60 3.30 12.06
CA THR A 122 -17.81 2.87 10.90
C THR A 122 -16.43 3.52 10.88
N LEU A 123 -16.34 4.82 11.21
CA LEU A 123 -15.06 5.53 11.28
C LEU A 123 -14.18 4.93 12.38
N LEU A 124 -14.69 4.79 13.60
CA LEU A 124 -13.94 4.19 14.72
C LEU A 124 -13.46 2.78 14.35
N TYR A 125 -14.34 1.97 13.76
CA TYR A 125 -14.00 0.64 13.28
C TYR A 125 -12.85 0.65 12.27
N SER A 126 -12.96 1.49 11.22
CA SER A 126 -11.92 1.58 10.19
C SER A 126 -10.61 2.16 10.72
N SER A 127 -10.65 3.04 11.71
CA SER A 127 -9.44 3.54 12.37
C SER A 127 -8.72 2.46 13.18
N VAL A 128 -9.46 1.61 13.92
CA VAL A 128 -8.87 0.49 14.66
C VAL A 128 -8.30 -0.56 13.71
N ASP A 129 -9.04 -0.92 12.66
CA ASP A 129 -8.59 -1.86 11.63
C ASP A 129 -7.33 -1.36 10.89
N MET A 130 -7.26 -0.06 10.60
CA MET A 130 -6.07 0.59 10.05
C MET A 130 -4.88 0.49 11.01
N LEU A 131 -5.07 0.65 12.33
CA LEU A 131 -3.96 0.52 13.29
C LEU A 131 -3.42 -0.92 13.28
N VAL A 132 -4.30 -1.92 13.30
CA VAL A 132 -3.88 -3.33 13.28
C VAL A 132 -3.17 -3.69 11.97
N SER A 133 -3.61 -3.13 10.84
CA SER A 133 -3.03 -3.43 9.51
C SER A 133 -1.81 -2.59 9.14
N LEU A 134 -1.49 -1.51 9.86
CA LEU A 134 -0.41 -0.59 9.50
C LEU A 134 0.96 -1.27 9.37
N PRO A 135 1.43 -2.11 10.32
CA PRO A 135 2.70 -2.80 10.17
C PRO A 135 2.73 -3.72 8.94
N ALA A 136 1.60 -4.38 8.65
CA ALA A 136 1.49 -5.23 7.47
C ALA A 136 1.59 -4.43 6.17
N VAL A 137 1.01 -3.24 6.10
CA VAL A 137 1.13 -2.33 4.94
C VAL A 137 2.58 -1.89 4.75
N ILE A 138 3.29 -1.49 5.82
CA ILE A 138 4.71 -1.10 5.74
C ILE A 138 5.57 -2.26 5.26
N ILE A 139 5.45 -3.44 5.88
CA ILE A 139 6.23 -4.62 5.50
C ILE A 139 5.93 -5.02 4.05
N THR A 140 4.65 -4.96 3.64
CA THR A 140 4.26 -5.29 2.25
C THR A 140 4.84 -4.28 1.26
N CYS A 141 4.70 -2.98 1.51
CA CYS A 141 5.27 -1.93 0.64
C CYS A 141 6.78 -2.09 0.50
N ARG A 142 7.49 -2.24 1.63
CA ARG A 142 8.94 -2.43 1.63
C ARG A 142 9.35 -3.72 0.91
N SER A 143 8.63 -4.82 1.15
CA SER A 143 8.91 -6.10 0.46
C SER A 143 8.77 -6.02 -1.06
N ILE A 144 7.85 -5.18 -1.55
CA ILE A 144 7.64 -4.94 -2.98
C ILE A 144 8.77 -4.07 -3.56
N THR A 145 9.25 -3.07 -2.81
CA THR A 145 10.23 -2.09 -3.30
C THR A 145 11.68 -2.48 -3.09
N THR A 146 11.97 -3.47 -2.25
CA THR A 146 13.34 -3.92 -1.95
C THR A 146 13.99 -4.58 -3.17
N PRO A 147 15.25 -4.23 -3.50
CA PRO A 147 15.97 -4.82 -4.62
C PRO A 147 16.52 -6.22 -4.31
N HIS A 148 16.64 -6.61 -3.03
CA HIS A 148 17.08 -7.96 -2.63
C HIS A 148 16.01 -9.04 -2.85
N LYS A 149 16.46 -10.28 -3.06
CA LYS A 149 15.59 -11.46 -3.08
C LYS A 149 15.19 -11.83 -1.66
N LEU A 150 13.88 -11.94 -1.42
CA LEU A 150 13.34 -12.28 -0.11
C LEU A 150 12.99 -13.77 -0.06
N PRO A 151 13.55 -14.56 0.89
CA PRO A 151 13.14 -15.95 1.05
C PRO A 151 11.68 -16.03 1.52
N TYR A 152 10.87 -16.84 0.84
CA TYR A 152 9.44 -17.01 1.13
C TYR A 152 9.17 -17.66 2.50
N PHE A 153 10.01 -18.61 2.92
CA PHE A 153 9.79 -19.40 4.13
C PHE A 153 10.58 -18.89 5.36
N ASN A 154 11.61 -18.05 5.15
CA ASN A 154 12.44 -17.50 6.22
C ASN A 154 12.02 -16.06 6.53
N ALA A 155 10.88 -15.90 7.21
CA ALA A 155 10.32 -14.58 7.53
C ALA A 155 11.28 -13.71 8.37
N LEU A 156 12.05 -14.29 9.28
CA LEU A 156 13.01 -13.55 10.12
C LEU A 156 14.16 -12.94 9.31
N SER A 157 14.72 -13.68 8.35
CA SER A 157 15.75 -13.17 7.44
C SER A 157 15.20 -12.03 6.59
N SER A 158 13.99 -12.20 6.05
CA SER A 158 13.30 -11.16 5.29
C SER A 158 13.02 -9.91 6.13
N LEU A 159 12.57 -10.06 7.38
CA LEU A 159 12.37 -8.92 8.29
C LEU A 159 13.69 -8.22 8.66
N ARG A 160 14.79 -8.97 8.77
CA ARG A 160 16.12 -8.39 9.00
C ARG A 160 16.58 -7.53 7.82
N ILE A 161 16.22 -7.89 6.59
CA ILE A 161 16.49 -7.08 5.39
C ILE A 161 15.55 -5.85 5.34
N LEU A 162 14.27 -6.02 5.65
CA LEU A 162 13.24 -4.98 5.48
C LEU A 162 13.20 -3.92 6.59
N LEU A 163 13.54 -4.28 7.82
CA LEU A 163 13.46 -3.41 8.99
C LEU A 163 14.85 -2.96 9.41
N THR A 164 14.97 -1.69 9.76
CA THR A 164 16.22 -1.15 10.33
C THR A 164 16.50 -1.77 11.70
N PRO A 165 17.77 -1.83 12.16
CA PRO A 165 18.10 -2.35 13.49
C PRO A 165 17.30 -1.65 14.61
N THR A 166 17.03 -0.36 14.45
CA THR A 166 16.22 0.46 15.36
C THR A 166 14.75 0.02 15.39
N GLU A 167 14.13 -0.21 14.24
CA GLU A 167 12.75 -0.72 14.13
C GLU A 167 12.62 -2.14 14.68
N ARG A 168 13.64 -2.99 14.50
CA ARG A 168 13.65 -4.36 15.08
C ARG A 168 13.71 -4.33 16.60
N ARG A 169 14.50 -3.44 17.19
CA ARG A 169 14.59 -3.27 18.65
C ARG A 169 13.35 -2.59 19.23
N ARG A 170 12.69 -1.71 18.47
CA ARG A 170 11.53 -0.91 18.89
C ARG A 170 10.42 -0.96 17.83
N PRO A 171 9.62 -2.04 17.75
CA PRO A 171 8.63 -2.24 16.68
C PRO A 171 7.51 -1.19 16.67
N TRP A 172 7.23 -0.54 17.81
CA TRP A 172 6.28 0.56 17.90
C TRP A 172 6.69 1.79 17.08
N MET A 173 7.98 1.94 16.71
CA MET A 173 8.45 3.00 15.83
C MET A 173 7.80 2.98 14.45
N LEU A 174 7.34 1.81 13.98
CA LEU A 174 6.63 1.69 12.70
C LEU A 174 5.35 2.53 12.66
N TYR A 175 4.67 2.68 13.81
CA TYR A 175 3.49 3.53 13.94
C TYR A 175 3.84 5.02 13.97
N LEU A 176 5.05 5.36 14.41
CA LEU A 176 5.56 6.72 14.50
C LEU A 176 6.18 7.21 13.19
N THR A 177 6.05 6.45 12.10
CA THR A 177 6.49 6.87 10.77
C THR A 177 5.83 8.22 10.42
N PRO A 178 6.64 9.27 10.17
CA PRO A 178 6.15 10.64 10.16
C PRO A 178 5.07 10.84 9.08
N GLY A 179 3.88 11.28 9.50
CA GLY A 179 2.78 11.60 8.59
C GLY A 179 2.00 10.42 8.01
N LEU A 180 2.46 9.17 8.14
CA LEU A 180 1.77 8.00 7.59
C LEU A 180 0.38 7.81 8.22
N LEU A 181 0.32 7.84 9.55
CA LEU A 181 -0.95 7.75 10.30
C LEU A 181 -1.91 8.88 9.92
N ALA A 182 -1.43 10.12 9.84
CA ALA A 182 -2.25 11.26 9.47
C ALA A 182 -2.83 11.12 8.06
N THR A 183 -2.04 10.60 7.12
CA THR A 183 -2.48 10.34 5.75
C THR A 183 -3.57 9.29 5.69
N GLN A 184 -3.38 8.17 6.38
CA GLN A 184 -4.35 7.07 6.43
C GLN A 184 -5.66 7.48 7.13
N VAL A 185 -5.59 8.20 8.24
CA VAL A 185 -6.76 8.72 8.94
C VAL A 185 -7.53 9.72 8.07
N THR A 186 -6.83 10.57 7.33
CA THR A 186 -7.46 11.53 6.38
C THR A 186 -8.16 10.80 5.25
N GLU A 187 -7.54 9.78 4.67
CA GLU A 187 -8.14 8.93 3.64
C GLU A 187 -9.42 8.24 4.17
N ILE A 188 -9.34 7.59 5.33
CA ILE A 188 -10.49 6.93 5.97
C ILE A 188 -11.61 7.92 6.27
N ALA A 189 -11.27 9.08 6.85
CA ALA A 189 -12.25 10.11 7.17
C ALA A 189 -12.97 10.60 5.91
N PHE A 190 -12.24 10.86 4.82
CA PHE A 190 -12.85 11.27 3.55
C PHE A 190 -13.77 10.18 2.97
N VAL A 191 -13.34 8.92 2.97
CA VAL A 191 -14.15 7.81 2.47
C VAL A 191 -15.41 7.61 3.32
N VAL A 192 -15.30 7.61 4.65
CA VAL A 192 -16.40 7.29 5.56
C VAL A 192 -17.37 8.46 5.73
N LEU A 193 -16.86 9.69 5.89
CA LEU A 193 -17.67 10.87 6.18
C LEU A 193 -18.19 11.58 4.94
N CYS A 194 -17.50 11.49 3.81
CA CYS A 194 -17.91 12.17 2.57
C CYS A 194 -18.40 11.17 1.53
N LEU A 195 -17.55 10.25 1.09
CA LEU A 195 -17.84 9.41 -0.07
C LEU A 195 -19.02 8.46 0.18
N ARG A 196 -19.02 7.69 1.28
CA ARG A 196 -20.09 6.73 1.58
C ARG A 196 -21.48 7.35 1.71
N PRO A 197 -21.71 8.42 2.49
CA PRO A 197 -23.04 9.03 2.57
C PRO A 197 -23.49 9.61 1.23
N LEU A 198 -22.59 10.23 0.46
CA LEU A 198 -22.90 10.74 -0.87
C LEU A 198 -23.26 9.60 -1.84
N THR A 199 -22.53 8.49 -1.82
CA THR A 199 -22.86 7.31 -2.64
C THR A 199 -24.24 6.76 -2.28
N LYS A 200 -24.55 6.60 -0.99
CA LYS A 200 -25.87 6.13 -0.53
C LYS A 200 -27.00 7.08 -0.90
N LEU A 201 -26.72 8.38 -0.98
CA LEU A 201 -27.69 9.41 -1.38
C LEU A 201 -27.97 9.35 -2.89
N ILE A 202 -26.93 9.16 -3.72
CA ILE A 202 -27.05 9.12 -5.19
C ILE A 202 -27.60 7.77 -5.68
N LEU A 203 -27.14 6.67 -5.08
CA LEU A 203 -27.53 5.30 -5.39
C LEU A 203 -28.19 4.67 -4.15
N PRO A 204 -29.44 5.05 -3.82
CA PRO A 204 -30.17 4.38 -2.76
C PRO A 204 -30.44 2.93 -3.14
N ARG A 205 -30.08 2.01 -2.25
CA ARG A 205 -30.31 0.58 -2.45
C ARG A 205 -31.76 0.25 -2.10
N GLN A 206 -32.46 -0.39 -3.02
CA GLN A 206 -33.83 -0.86 -2.78
C GLN A 206 -33.79 -2.16 -1.97
N PRO A 207 -34.68 -2.37 -0.98
CA PRO A 207 -34.66 -3.55 -0.12
C PRO A 207 -34.84 -4.87 -0.88
N ASP A 208 -35.53 -4.84 -2.03
CA ASP A 208 -35.94 -6.05 -2.76
C ASP A 208 -35.03 -6.42 -3.93
N SER A 209 -34.03 -5.60 -4.27
CA SER A 209 -33.12 -5.86 -5.40
C SER A 209 -31.64 -5.81 -4.99
N PRO A 210 -30.82 -6.76 -5.48
CA PRO A 210 -29.38 -6.75 -5.19
C PRO A 210 -28.62 -5.64 -5.94
N PHE A 211 -29.24 -5.01 -6.94
CA PHE A 211 -28.64 -3.96 -7.76
C PHE A 211 -29.48 -2.67 -7.68
N PRO A 212 -28.84 -1.48 -7.61
CA PRO A 212 -29.56 -0.21 -7.66
C PRO A 212 -30.28 -0.06 -9.01
N GLU A 213 -31.42 0.63 -9.01
CA GLU A 213 -32.17 0.93 -10.23
C GLU A 213 -31.25 1.60 -11.28
N PHE A 214 -31.30 1.10 -12.52
CA PHE A 214 -30.53 1.67 -13.62
C PHE A 214 -31.15 2.97 -14.10
N SER A 215 -30.81 4.07 -13.43
CA SER A 215 -31.11 5.43 -13.90
C SER A 215 -29.83 6.06 -14.47
N PRO A 216 -29.78 6.39 -15.78
CA PRO A 216 -28.59 6.99 -16.41
C PRO A 216 -28.12 8.27 -15.70
N LEU A 217 -29.05 9.05 -15.16
CA LEU A 217 -28.74 10.27 -14.41
C LEU A 217 -28.03 9.96 -13.09
N ARG A 218 -28.55 9.01 -12.29
CA ARG A 218 -27.95 8.62 -11.00
C ARG A 218 -26.56 8.01 -11.20
N TRP A 219 -26.40 7.16 -12.21
CA TRP A 219 -25.10 6.60 -12.58
C TRP A 219 -24.12 7.65 -13.11
N GLY A 220 -24.61 8.64 -13.88
CA GLY A 220 -23.83 9.79 -14.32
C GLY A 220 -23.33 10.64 -13.14
N LEU A 221 -24.21 10.95 -12.18
CA LEU A 221 -23.83 11.66 -10.94
C LEU A 221 -22.84 10.86 -10.09
N TYR A 222 -23.03 9.54 -10.00
CA TYR A 222 -22.10 8.66 -9.31
C TYR A 222 -20.71 8.66 -9.98
N PHE A 223 -20.66 8.60 -11.30
CA PHE A 223 -19.41 8.67 -12.05
C PHE A 223 -18.67 9.99 -11.78
N VAL A 224 -19.39 11.12 -11.76
CA VAL A 224 -18.81 12.43 -11.41
C VAL A 224 -18.30 12.43 -9.97
N LEU A 225 -19.06 11.87 -9.02
CA LEU A 225 -18.63 11.72 -7.62
C LEU A 225 -17.33 10.90 -7.53
N VAL A 226 -17.22 9.80 -8.29
CA VAL A 226 -16.01 8.97 -8.33
C VAL A 226 -14.83 9.72 -8.95
N LEU A 227 -15.04 10.53 -10.00
CA LEU A 227 -13.97 11.36 -10.57
C LEU A 227 -13.46 12.40 -9.56
N VAL A 228 -14.37 13.09 -8.87
CA VAL A 228 -14.02 14.09 -7.85
C VAL A 228 -13.32 13.42 -6.67
N SER A 229 -13.81 12.27 -6.20
CA SER A 229 -13.17 11.54 -5.11
C SER A 229 -11.79 11.01 -5.50
N THR A 230 -11.62 10.57 -6.76
CA THR A 230 -10.32 10.16 -7.30
C THR A 230 -9.30 11.30 -7.28
N ALA A 231 -9.73 12.54 -7.58
CA ALA A 231 -8.85 13.70 -7.54
C ALA A 231 -8.29 14.01 -6.12
N VAL A 232 -9.00 13.59 -5.08
CA VAL A 232 -8.61 13.77 -3.66
C VAL A 232 -7.88 12.54 -3.11
N LEU A 233 -8.34 11.33 -3.43
CA LEU A 233 -7.80 10.08 -2.89
C LEU A 233 -6.44 9.72 -3.49
N THR A 234 -6.23 10.00 -4.77
CA THR A 234 -4.98 9.64 -5.46
C THR A 234 -3.72 10.29 -4.86
N PRO A 235 -3.68 11.62 -4.59
CA PRO A 235 -2.51 12.22 -3.95
C PRO A 235 -2.28 11.64 -2.55
N LEU A 236 -3.34 11.42 -1.76
CA LEU A 236 -3.24 10.81 -0.43
C LEU A 236 -2.63 9.41 -0.50
N GLN A 237 -3.07 8.58 -1.44
CA GLN A 237 -2.54 7.23 -1.62
C GLN A 237 -1.08 7.23 -2.08
N VAL A 238 -0.68 8.16 -2.96
CA VAL A 238 0.74 8.29 -3.38
C VAL A 238 1.60 8.70 -2.19
N ILE A 239 1.17 9.69 -1.42
CA ILE A 239 1.87 10.14 -0.20
C ILE A 239 1.97 8.98 0.81
N ALA A 240 0.87 8.26 1.06
CA ALA A 240 0.86 7.11 1.96
C ALA A 240 1.85 6.03 1.51
N THR A 241 1.91 5.70 0.22
CA THR A 241 2.89 4.72 -0.29
C THR A 241 4.33 5.15 -0.06
N ARG A 242 4.66 6.42 -0.28
CA ARG A 242 6.02 6.94 -0.10
C ARG A 242 6.44 7.00 1.36
N LEU A 243 5.53 7.43 2.23
CA LEU A 243 5.76 7.43 3.68
C LEU A 243 5.87 6.00 4.24
N ALA A 244 5.13 5.03 3.71
CA ALA A 244 5.21 3.63 4.15
C ALA A 244 6.54 2.96 3.78
N ILE A 245 7.19 3.39 2.70
CA ILE A 245 8.48 2.84 2.26
C ILE A 245 9.64 3.43 3.07
N GLN A 246 9.51 4.68 3.50
CA GLN A 246 10.53 5.36 4.30
C GLN A 246 10.91 4.53 5.53
N ARG A 247 12.22 4.36 5.74
CA ARG A 247 12.80 3.67 6.88
C ARG A 247 13.01 4.63 8.03
N ASN A 248 12.68 4.22 9.24
CA ASN A 248 12.91 5.02 10.43
C ASN A 248 14.33 4.74 10.97
N HIS A 249 15.22 5.71 10.81
CA HIS A 249 16.57 5.68 11.40
C HIS A 249 16.58 6.37 12.77
N ALA A 250 17.51 5.95 13.64
CA ALA A 250 17.82 6.74 14.82
C ALA A 250 18.66 7.96 14.41
N SER A 251 18.54 9.06 15.15
CA SER A 251 19.39 10.25 14.96
C SER A 251 20.87 9.85 14.95
N PRO A 252 21.70 10.43 14.07
CA PRO A 252 23.12 10.06 13.93
C PRO A 252 23.92 10.19 15.24
N GLU A 253 23.49 11.03 16.19
CA GLU A 253 24.10 11.16 17.52
C GLU A 253 24.04 9.87 18.38
N PHE A 254 23.09 8.97 18.12
CA PHE A 254 22.99 7.67 18.80
C PHE A 254 23.69 6.52 18.04
N ASN A 255 24.17 6.76 16.81
CA ASN A 255 24.90 5.78 16.01
C ASN A 255 26.38 5.65 16.39
N SER A 256 26.89 6.51 17.27
CA SER A 256 28.31 6.47 17.69
C SER A 256 28.67 5.27 18.58
N VAL A 257 27.68 4.52 19.10
CA VAL A 257 27.89 3.36 19.99
C VAL A 257 27.57 2.03 19.31
N SER A 258 27.04 2.05 18.09
CA SER A 258 26.87 0.86 17.26
C SER A 258 27.53 1.10 15.91
N GLN A 259 28.87 0.97 15.88
CA GLN A 259 29.54 0.27 14.77
C GLN A 259 28.98 -1.16 14.72
N GLU A 260 27.72 -1.32 14.34
CA GLU A 260 27.26 -2.57 13.76
C GLU A 260 27.60 -2.44 12.29
N GLU A 261 28.63 -3.19 11.90
CA GLU A 261 29.23 -3.25 10.59
C GLU A 261 28.17 -3.12 9.50
N GLU A 262 28.37 -2.12 8.64
CA GLU A 262 27.79 -2.05 7.28
C GLU A 262 28.00 -3.38 6.51
N GLY A 263 28.86 -4.28 6.98
CA GLY A 263 29.14 -5.61 6.44
C GLY A 263 28.30 -6.80 6.97
N ASP A 264 27.61 -6.74 8.12
CA ASP A 264 26.94 -7.94 8.69
C ASP A 264 25.51 -8.19 8.13
N SER A 265 25.00 -7.25 7.32
CA SER A 265 23.81 -7.45 6.48
C SER A 265 24.13 -7.67 5.00
N GLU A 266 25.38 -7.48 4.60
CA GLU A 266 25.86 -7.67 3.22
C GLU A 266 26.28 -9.12 2.93
N GLU A 267 26.56 -9.94 3.95
CA GLU A 267 26.73 -11.38 3.73
C GLU A 267 25.38 -12.02 3.36
N THR A 268 25.19 -12.28 2.07
CA THR A 268 24.22 -13.22 1.43
C THR A 268 22.79 -12.77 1.08
N ALA A 269 22.45 -11.47 1.02
CA ALA A 269 21.18 -11.07 0.40
C ALA A 269 21.32 -10.93 -1.13
N GLU A 270 21.14 -12.03 -1.87
CA GLU A 270 21.24 -12.06 -3.34
C GLU A 270 20.42 -10.93 -3.97
N PHE A 271 21.09 -10.05 -4.71
CA PHE A 271 20.45 -8.93 -5.40
C PHE A 271 19.52 -9.47 -6.49
N SER A 272 18.32 -8.90 -6.64
CA SER A 272 17.32 -9.43 -7.59
C SER A 272 17.61 -9.05 -9.03
N GLY A 273 18.33 -7.94 -9.25
CA GLY A 273 18.71 -7.44 -10.57
C GLY A 273 20.10 -7.85 -11.01
N ALA A 274 20.38 -7.72 -12.30
CA ALA A 274 21.74 -7.85 -12.85
C ALA A 274 22.42 -6.46 -12.86
N GLU A 275 22.62 -5.87 -11.68
CA GLU A 275 23.31 -4.57 -11.45
C GLU A 275 22.46 -3.28 -11.61
N GLU A 276 21.17 -3.36 -11.95
CA GLU A 276 20.29 -2.19 -12.09
C GLU A 276 19.03 -2.29 -11.21
N ASP A 277 18.72 -1.22 -10.46
CA ASP A 277 17.50 -1.13 -9.65
C ASP A 277 16.25 -0.92 -10.50
N VAL A 278 15.16 -1.60 -10.13
CA VAL A 278 13.88 -1.50 -10.85
C VAL A 278 13.26 -0.10 -10.70
N ILE A 279 13.44 0.51 -9.52
CA ILE A 279 12.85 1.80 -9.14
C ILE A 279 13.92 2.72 -8.54
N GLY A 280 13.81 4.01 -8.78
CA GLY A 280 14.54 5.02 -8.00
C GLY A 280 13.80 5.30 -6.70
N LEU A 281 14.46 5.15 -5.56
CA LEU A 281 13.95 5.60 -4.27
C LEU A 281 14.61 6.92 -3.88
N ARG A 282 13.93 7.70 -3.03
CA ARG A 282 14.53 8.89 -2.42
C ARG A 282 15.66 8.44 -1.48
N SER A 283 16.76 9.19 -1.45
CA SER A 283 17.85 8.95 -0.49
C SER A 283 17.31 8.94 0.96
N GLU A 284 17.83 8.04 1.78
CA GLU A 284 17.45 7.91 3.18
C GLU A 284 18.01 9.06 4.05
N GLU A 285 18.96 9.84 3.52
CA GLU A 285 19.58 11.00 4.20
C GLU A 285 18.65 12.21 4.30
N ASP A 286 17.67 12.33 3.39
CA ASP A 286 16.71 13.43 3.33
C ASP A 286 15.26 12.89 3.44
N PRO A 287 14.84 12.39 4.61
CA PRO A 287 13.52 11.78 4.79
C PRO A 287 12.39 12.83 4.81
N TYR A 288 11.18 12.39 4.44
CA TYR A 288 9.98 13.21 4.63
C TYR A 288 9.69 13.40 6.12
N LEU A 289 9.42 14.65 6.52
CA LEU A 289 9.13 15.02 7.91
C LEU A 289 7.64 14.86 8.27
N GLY A 290 6.78 14.67 7.27
CA GLY A 290 5.35 14.42 7.47
C GLY A 290 4.55 14.46 6.17
N MET A 291 3.22 14.35 6.28
CA MET A 291 2.31 14.29 5.13
C MET A 291 2.39 15.54 4.24
N VAL A 292 2.35 16.73 4.85
CA VAL A 292 2.35 18.01 4.12
C VAL A 292 3.73 18.29 3.51
N ASP A 293 4.79 17.95 4.24
CA ASP A 293 6.16 18.07 3.74
C ASP A 293 6.38 17.14 2.55
N CYS A 294 5.95 15.88 2.66
CA CYS A 294 5.96 14.93 1.55
C CYS A 294 5.22 15.46 0.32
N ALA A 295 4.02 16.00 0.48
CA ALA A 295 3.27 16.60 -0.62
C ALA A 295 4.03 17.75 -1.30
N LYS A 296 4.62 18.65 -0.51
CA LYS A 296 5.40 19.80 -1.01
C LYS A 296 6.64 19.34 -1.77
N GLN A 297 7.39 18.40 -1.21
CA GLN A 297 8.62 17.88 -1.84
C GLN A 297 8.29 17.18 -3.16
N ILE A 298 7.24 16.36 -3.23
CA ILE A 298 6.79 15.76 -4.49
C ILE A 298 6.45 16.83 -5.54
N LEU A 299 5.71 17.88 -5.15
CA LEU A 299 5.33 18.97 -6.06
C LEU A 299 6.55 19.73 -6.58
N ASN A 300 7.52 20.00 -5.72
CA ASN A 300 8.72 20.78 -6.04
C ASN A 300 9.71 19.97 -6.88
N GLU A 301 9.97 18.71 -6.51
CA GLU A 301 11.03 17.89 -7.10
C GLU A 301 10.57 17.14 -8.35
N GLU A 302 9.34 16.62 -8.37
CA GLU A 302 8.82 15.79 -9.48
C GLU A 302 7.67 16.45 -10.25
N GLY A 303 6.98 17.39 -9.61
CA GLY A 303 5.80 18.05 -10.16
C GLY A 303 4.48 17.38 -9.82
N TRP A 304 3.39 18.12 -10.04
CA TRP A 304 2.02 17.70 -9.72
C TRP A 304 1.57 16.39 -10.35
N ARG A 305 2.08 16.03 -11.54
CA ARG A 305 1.73 14.75 -12.21
C ARG A 305 2.16 13.53 -11.39
N ALA A 306 3.18 13.64 -10.56
CA ALA A 306 3.65 12.54 -9.71
C ALA A 306 2.61 12.12 -8.65
N LEU A 307 1.82 13.08 -8.13
CA LEU A 307 0.74 12.81 -7.18
C LEU A 307 -0.44 12.04 -7.80
N TYR A 308 -0.59 12.10 -9.12
CA TYR A 308 -1.69 11.45 -9.84
C TYR A 308 -1.24 10.17 -10.57
N ARG A 309 -0.13 9.56 -10.14
CA ARG A 309 0.36 8.31 -10.73
C ARG A 309 -0.63 7.17 -10.54
N ALA A 310 -1.02 6.58 -11.66
CA ALA A 310 -2.01 5.50 -11.71
C ALA A 310 -3.36 5.89 -11.08
N TRP A 311 -3.81 7.13 -11.28
CA TRP A 311 -5.11 7.61 -10.79
C TRP A 311 -6.30 6.78 -11.26
N TRP A 312 -6.22 6.22 -12.48
CA TRP A 312 -7.27 5.38 -13.07
C TRP A 312 -7.53 4.09 -12.27
N LEU A 313 -6.53 3.56 -11.56
CA LEU A 313 -6.72 2.40 -10.68
C LEU A 313 -7.56 2.76 -9.45
N THR A 314 -7.33 3.95 -8.87
CA THR A 314 -8.16 4.48 -7.79
C THR A 314 -9.59 4.74 -8.29
N MET A 315 -9.75 5.25 -9.52
CA MET A 315 -11.06 5.42 -10.14
C MET A 315 -11.79 4.09 -10.32
N LEU A 316 -11.13 3.05 -10.85
CA LEU A 316 -11.71 1.71 -11.01
C LEU A 316 -12.11 1.10 -9.66
N ALA A 317 -11.28 1.26 -8.63
CA ALA A 317 -11.62 0.84 -7.27
C ALA A 317 -12.86 1.59 -6.75
N GLY A 318 -12.95 2.90 -7.02
CA GLY A 318 -14.13 3.71 -6.71
C GLY A 318 -15.39 3.23 -7.45
N LEU A 319 -15.30 2.92 -8.74
CA LEU A 319 -16.42 2.40 -9.51
C LEU A 319 -16.91 1.04 -9.00
N GLY A 320 -15.99 0.15 -8.62
CA GLY A 320 -16.31 -1.13 -7.96
C GLY A 320 -17.07 -0.95 -6.64
N GLY A 321 -16.88 0.18 -5.95
CA GLY A 321 -17.60 0.55 -4.74
C GLY A 321 -19.13 0.56 -4.90
N ALA A 322 -19.66 0.94 -6.06
CA ALA A 322 -21.11 0.95 -6.33
C ALA A 322 -21.75 -0.45 -6.29
N ALA A 323 -20.99 -1.49 -6.65
CA ALA A 323 -21.47 -2.86 -6.58
C ALA A 323 -21.56 -3.36 -5.12
N SER A 324 -20.80 -2.73 -4.21
CA SER A 324 -20.71 -3.11 -2.79
C SER A 324 -21.57 -2.27 -1.83
N SER A 325 -22.00 -1.07 -2.24
CA SER A 325 -22.84 -0.16 -1.46
C SER A 325 -24.32 -0.55 -1.43
#